data_AF-A0A844EQ58-F1
#
_entry.id   AF-A0A844EQ58-F1
#
_cell.length_a   1.000
_cell.length_b   1.000
_cell.length_c   1.000
_cell.angle_alpha   90.00
_cell.angle_beta   90.00
_cell.angle_gamma   90.00
#
_symmetry.space_group_name_H-M   'P 1'
#
loop_
_entity.id
_entity.type
_entity.pdbx_description
1 polymer ?
#
loop_
_entity_poly.entity_id
_entity_poly.type
_entity_poly.pdbx_seq_one_letter_code
_entity_poly.pdbx_strand_id
1 'polypeptide(L)' 'TCDVCGGHEFYQREDDKPEAVKNRLKVNVEMNTPLIAFYKDRNLLFNVDGSKDIEEVWQKVDEILSTL' A
#
# COMPACT_ATOMS: atom_id res chain seq x y z
N THR A 1 7.75 -2.80 23.04
CA THR A 1 8.76 -1.73 23.08
C THR A 1 8.98 -1.28 21.66
N CYS A 2 9.10 0.03 21.40
CA CYS A 2 9.37 0.53 20.06
C CYS A 2 10.80 0.15 19.68
N ASP A 3 10.95 -0.49 18.51
CA ASP A 3 12.23 -1.01 18.03
C ASP A 3 13.25 0.11 17.72
N VAL A 4 12.79 1.35 17.59
CA VAL A 4 13.63 2.53 17.28
C VAL A 4 13.97 3.34 18.52
N CYS A 5 12.98 3.67 19.35
CA CYS A 5 13.15 4.63 20.45
C CYS A 5 13.02 4.02 21.86
N GLY A 6 12.71 2.73 21.98
CA GLY A 6 12.53 2.09 23.29
C GLY A 6 11.22 2.46 24.01
N GLY A 7 10.35 3.28 23.41
CA GLY A 7 9.05 3.65 24.00
C GLY A 7 8.12 2.46 24.23
N HIS A 8 7.21 2.59 25.20
CA HIS A 8 6.26 1.54 25.56
C HIS A 8 4.79 1.96 25.44
N GLU A 9 4.53 3.25 25.23
CA GLU A 9 3.19 3.77 25.02
C GLU A 9 2.83 3.61 23.54
N PHE A 10 1.86 2.73 23.28
CA PHE A 10 1.28 2.53 21.96
C PHE A 10 -0.19 2.89 22.01
N TYR A 11 -0.70 3.48 20.94
CA TYR A 11 -2.10 3.76 20.79
C TYR A 11 -2.55 3.38 19.37
N GLN A 12 -3.81 2.95 19.25
CA GLN A 12 -4.45 2.78 17.96
C GLN A 12 -4.87 4.15 17.44
N ARG A 13 -4.61 4.45 16.17
CA ARG A 13 -5.06 5.71 15.59
C ARG A 13 -6.58 5.67 15.41
N GLU A 14 -7.22 6.83 15.56
CA GLU A 14 -8.67 6.95 15.40
C GLU A 14 -9.17 6.49 14.01
N ASP A 15 -8.36 6.66 12.96
CA ASP A 15 -8.67 6.26 11.59
C ASP A 15 -8.40 4.78 11.28
N ASP A 16 -7.93 4.01 12.25
CA ASP A 16 -7.78 2.55 12.19
C ASP A 16 -9.02 1.81 12.74
N LYS A 17 -10.08 2.53 13.13
CA LYS A 17 -11.37 1.96 13.52
C LYS A 17 -12.09 1.32 12.30
N PRO A 18 -12.86 0.22 12.47
CA PRO A 18 -13.47 -0.48 11.34
C PRO A 18 -14.32 0.39 10.42
N GLU A 19 -15.13 1.32 10.94
CA GLU A 19 -15.94 2.19 10.09
C GLU A 19 -15.07 3.16 9.27
N ALA A 20 -14.03 3.73 9.89
CA ALA A 20 -13.09 4.64 9.23
C ALA A 20 -12.29 3.92 8.14
N VAL A 21 -11.80 2.71 8.42
CA VAL A 21 -11.08 1.86 7.45
C VAL A 21 -11.97 1.54 6.26
N LYS A 22 -13.23 1.13 6.50
CA LYS A 22 -14.19 0.83 5.42
C LYS A 22 -14.45 2.04 4.52
N ASN A 23 -14.65 3.21 5.11
CA ASN A 23 -14.86 4.43 4.33
C ASN A 23 -13.61 4.80 3.51
N ARG A 24 -12.41 4.72 4.11
CA ARG A 24 -11.14 4.99 3.42
C ARG A 24 -10.92 4.05 2.24
N LEU A 25 -11.19 2.75 2.40
CA LEU A 25 -11.08 1.78 1.30
C LEU A 25 -12.04 2.11 0.16
N LYS A 26 -13.31 2.43 0.47
CA LYS A 26 -14.30 2.82 -0.54
C LYS A 26 -13.83 4.04 -1.34
N VAL A 27 -13.45 5.11 -0.65
CA VAL A 27 -13.00 6.36 -1.28
C VAL A 27 -11.72 6.15 -2.09
N ASN A 28 -10.77 5.36 -1.58
CA ASN A 28 -9.55 5.04 -2.31
C ASN A 28 -9.83 4.26 -3.60
N VAL A 29 -10.74 3.29 -3.60
CA VAL A 29 -11.12 2.54 -4.81
C VAL A 29 -11.77 3.47 -5.83
N GLU A 30 -12.70 4.32 -5.40
CA GLU A 30 -13.37 5.29 -6.27
C GLU A 30 -12.37 6.27 -6.92
N MET A 31 -11.41 6.79 -6.16
CA MET A 31 -10.43 7.76 -6.65
C MET A 31 -9.27 7.15 -7.45
N ASN A 32 -8.83 5.93 -7.11
CA ASN A 32 -7.67 5.31 -7.76
C ASN A 32 -8.03 4.57 -9.04
N THR A 33 -9.29 4.14 -9.23
CA THR A 33 -9.71 3.42 -10.44
C THR A 33 -9.39 4.20 -11.74
N PRO A 34 -9.67 5.52 -11.84
CA PRO A 34 -9.27 6.31 -12.99
C PRO A 34 -7.75 6.37 -13.22
N LEU A 35 -6.95 6.41 -12.15
CA LEU A 35 -5.49 6.45 -12.23
C LEU A 35 -4.92 5.13 -12.75
N ILE A 36 -5.48 4.00 -12.31
CA ILE A 36 -5.11 2.66 -12.79
C ILE A 36 -5.28 2.58 -14.31
N ALA A 37 -6.43 2.99 -14.83
CA ALA A 37 -6.68 3.02 -16.27
C ALA A 37 -5.68 3.93 -17.00
N PHE A 38 -5.45 5.14 -16.49
CA PHE A 38 -4.54 6.13 -17.07
C PHE A 38 -3.11 5.61 -17.26
N TYR A 39 -2.53 4.94 -16.25
CA TYR A 39 -1.18 4.39 -16.32
C TYR A 39 -1.09 3.08 -17.11
N LYS A 40 -2.16 2.27 -17.08
CA LYS A 40 -2.26 1.05 -17.89
C LYS A 40 -2.19 1.37 -19.38
N ASP A 41 -2.95 2.36 -19.84
CA ASP A 41 -2.99 2.75 -21.26
C ASP A 41 -1.65 3.30 -21.78
N ARG A 42 -0.75 3.70 -20.88
CA ARG A 42 0.60 4.20 -21.19
C ARG A 42 1.70 3.14 -21.07
N ASN A 43 1.34 1.90 -20.73
CA ASN A 43 2.31 0.85 -20.39
C ASN A 43 3.25 1.24 -19.24
N LEU A 44 2.77 2.04 -18.29
CA LEU A 44 3.53 2.49 -17.10
C LEU A 44 3.06 1.81 -15.81
N LEU A 45 1.98 1.02 -15.86
CA LEU A 45 1.44 0.33 -14.70
C LEU A 45 2.04 -1.08 -14.56
N PHE A 46 2.63 -1.34 -13.40
CA PHE A 46 3.05 -2.68 -12.97
C PHE A 46 2.28 -3.07 -11.71
N ASN A 47 1.85 -4.34 -11.61
CA ASN A 47 1.08 -4.84 -10.47
C ASN A 47 1.97 -5.69 -9.55
N VAL A 48 1.85 -5.46 -8.24
CA VAL A 48 2.53 -6.23 -7.19
C VAL A 48 1.49 -6.69 -6.18
N ASP A 49 1.53 -7.97 -5.78
CA ASP A 49 0.64 -8.52 -4.75
C ASP A 49 1.15 -8.17 -3.35
N GLY A 50 0.54 -7.17 -2.73
CA GLY A 50 0.90 -6.71 -1.38
C GLY A 50 0.46 -7.62 -0.23
N SER A 51 -0.18 -8.77 -0.51
CA SER A 51 -0.57 -9.74 0.52
C SER A 51 0.54 -10.76 0.87
N LYS A 52 1.65 -10.71 0.14
CA LYS A 52 2.83 -11.57 0.34
C LYS A 52 3.69 -11.10 1.51
N ASP A 53 4.71 -11.90 1.85
CA ASP A 53 5.73 -11.51 2.82
C ASP A 53 6.43 -10.21 2.38
N ILE A 54 6.88 -9.40 3.35
CA ILE A 54 7.51 -8.10 3.11
C ILE A 54 8.71 -8.23 2.16
N GLU A 55 9.52 -9.28 2.32
CA GLU A 55 10.70 -9.51 1.49
C GLU A 55 10.31 -9.90 0.05
N GLU A 56 9.26 -10.71 -0.11
CA GLU A 56 8.73 -11.08 -1.45
C GLU A 56 8.17 -9.85 -2.19
N VAL A 57 7.44 -8.99 -1.48
CA VAL A 57 6.91 -7.73 -2.05
C VAL A 57 8.05 -6.82 -2.49
N TRP A 58 9.08 -6.68 -1.64
CA TRP A 58 10.26 -5.86 -1.95
C TRP A 58 10.99 -6.37 -3.19
N GLN A 59 11.32 -7.67 -3.24
CA GLN A 59 11.98 -8.27 -4.39
C GLN A 59 11.18 -8.05 -5.67
N LYS A 60 9.85 -8.16 -5.60
CA LYS A 60 9.03 -7.96 -6.79
C LYS A 60 9.09 -6.52 -7.32
N VAL A 61 9.11 -5.54 -6.42
CA VAL A 61 9.26 -4.13 -6.78
C VAL A 61 10.64 -3.88 -7.39
N ASP A 62 11.70 -4.41 -6.79
CA ASP A 62 13.09 -4.23 -7.27
C ASP A 62 13.32 -4.86 -8.66
N GLU A 63 12.77 -6.05 -8.91
CA GLU A 63 12.78 -6.70 -10.22
C GLU A 63 12.17 -5.80 -11.30
N ILE A 64 11.00 -5.22 -11.03
CA ILE A 64 10.31 -4.34 -11.98
C ILE A 64 11.21 -3.14 -12.30
N LEU A 65 11.69 -2.44 -11.27
CA LEU A 65 12.47 -1.22 -11.44
C LEU A 65 13.83 -1.46 -12.11
N SER A 66 14.45 -2.62 -11.88
CA SER A 66 15.73 -2.98 -12.48
C SER A 66 15.65 -3.30 -13.98
N THR A 67 14.44 -3.47 -14.52
CA THR A 67 14.20 -3.80 -15.94
C THR A 67 13.70 -2.63 -16.79
N LEU A 68 13.51 -1.46 -16.18
CA LEU A 68 13.15 -0.20 -16.84
C LEU A 68 14.38 0.52 -17.39
#